data_AF-A0A9D9H9I3-F1
#
_entry.id   AF-A0A9D9H9I3-F1
#
_cell.length_a   1.000
_cell.length_b   1.000
_cell.length_c   1.000
_cell.angle_alpha   90.00
_cell.angle_beta   90.00
_cell.angle_gamma   90.00
#
_symmetry.space_group_name_H-M   'P 1'
#
loop_
_entity.id
_entity.type
_entity.pdbx_description
1 polymer ?
#
loop_
_entity_poly.entity_id
_entity_poly.type
_entity_poly.pdbx_seq_one_letter_code
_entity_poly.pdbx_strand_id
1 'polypeptide(L)'
;MEKKEMFEEFKGRVDEILDHYEELERLSFTARLRNGTRFAFDFDIDSFNRSGERGRTRTPSRPVSVFNAVIDIIACVMAICLLIVHVANSDAGAATVLAFTSAIVLFAVSAVYHLFDERMARTVKVLFLVRMGLLSLTFALVSGAVVSLSGGSALLAFPITLLFASLALFLTSLGTSGGFRAASAVLALMSLAAILFSGSRTGLVILTQALMCLSALVPASLPAQKSRMLDGCRTNGIFLAVALAAFFLLTLTL
;
A
#
# COMPACT_ATOMS: atom_id res chain seq x y z
N MET A 1 -56.13 10.11 -17.96
CA MET A 1 -55.44 10.53 -16.74
C MET A 1 -54.36 11.52 -17.11
N GLU A 2 -54.49 12.76 -16.67
CA GLU A 2 -53.43 13.75 -16.84
C GLU A 2 -52.19 13.34 -16.02
N LYS A 3 -51.01 13.73 -16.50
CA LYS A 3 -49.73 13.42 -15.81
C LYS A 3 -49.74 13.87 -14.35
N LYS A 4 -50.46 14.95 -14.03
CA LYS A 4 -50.62 15.47 -12.68
C LYS A 4 -51.41 14.51 -11.78
N GLU A 5 -52.51 13.96 -12.28
CA GLU A 5 -53.36 13.00 -11.54
C GLU A 5 -52.58 11.73 -11.19
N MET A 6 -51.75 11.21 -12.11
CA MET A 6 -50.87 10.05 -11.83
C MET A 6 -49.86 10.32 -10.70
N PHE A 7 -49.34 11.55 -10.62
CA PHE A 7 -48.36 11.93 -9.60
C PHE A 7 -49.02 12.17 -8.24
N GLU A 8 -50.25 12.67 -8.20
CA GLU A 8 -51.04 12.76 -6.97
C GLU A 8 -51.42 11.37 -6.45
N GLU A 9 -51.79 10.44 -7.33
CA GLU A 9 -52.03 9.04 -6.93
C GLU A 9 -50.74 8.38 -6.41
N PHE A 10 -49.62 8.58 -7.10
CA PHE A 10 -48.31 8.10 -6.63
C PHE A 10 -47.95 8.67 -5.26
N LYS A 11 -48.20 9.96 -5.02
CA LYS A 11 -47.99 10.59 -3.71
C LYS A 11 -48.86 9.93 -2.64
N GLY A 12 -50.14 9.70 -2.93
CA GLY A 12 -51.03 8.98 -2.02
C GLY A 12 -50.53 7.57 -1.66
N ARG A 13 -49.94 6.85 -2.62
CA ARG A 13 -49.31 5.55 -2.36
C ARG A 13 -48.04 5.66 -1.51
N VAL A 14 -47.26 6.72 -1.67
CA VAL A 14 -46.09 6.97 -0.81
C VAL A 14 -46.52 7.32 0.62
N ASP A 15 -47.56 8.12 0.78
CA ASP A 15 -48.12 8.46 2.10
C ASP A 15 -48.68 7.20 2.79
N GLU A 16 -49.36 6.31 2.05
CA GLU A 16 -49.83 5.01 2.57
C GLU A 16 -48.68 4.11 3.05
N ILE A 17 -47.54 4.12 2.34
CA ILE A 17 -46.33 3.40 2.75
C ILE A 17 -45.72 4.01 4.02
N LEU A 18 -45.78 5.33 4.19
CA LEU A 18 -45.32 6.00 5.40
C LEU A 18 -46.17 5.63 6.61
N ASP A 19 -47.49 5.49 6.44
CA ASP A 19 -48.40 5.08 7.51
C ASP A 19 -48.16 3.63 7.97
N HIS A 20 -47.64 2.76 7.08
CA HIS A 20 -47.35 1.35 7.37
C HIS A 20 -45.85 1.05 7.40
N TYR A 21 -45.02 2.04 7.78
CA TYR A 21 -43.55 1.92 7.71
C TYR A 21 -42.98 0.76 8.54
N GLU A 22 -43.67 0.31 9.59
CA GLU A 22 -43.25 -0.81 10.45
C GLU A 22 -43.29 -2.16 9.74
N GLU A 23 -44.11 -2.28 8.68
CA GLU A 23 -44.29 -3.50 7.88
C GLU A 23 -43.41 -3.50 6.61
N LEU A 24 -42.64 -2.43 6.38
CA LEU A 24 -41.90 -2.21 5.15
C LEU A 24 -40.55 -2.96 5.13
N GLU A 25 -40.47 -4.06 4.37
CA GLU A 25 -39.21 -4.80 4.21
C GLU A 25 -38.25 -4.16 3.20
N ARG A 26 -38.77 -3.69 2.05
CA ARG A 26 -37.96 -3.12 0.97
C ARG A 26 -38.77 -2.16 0.12
N LEU A 27 -38.15 -1.05 -0.29
CA LEU A 27 -38.76 -0.01 -1.12
C LEU A 27 -37.74 0.58 -2.09
N SER A 28 -37.99 0.47 -3.39
CA SER A 28 -37.12 1.05 -4.41
C SER A 28 -37.89 1.90 -5.40
N PHE A 29 -37.43 3.14 -5.63
CA PHE A 29 -37.96 4.04 -6.64
C PHE A 29 -36.86 4.48 -7.59
N THR A 30 -37.14 4.49 -8.89
CA THR A 30 -36.26 5.08 -9.89
C THR A 30 -37.06 5.95 -10.84
N ALA A 31 -36.68 7.22 -10.96
CA ALA A 31 -37.27 8.16 -11.91
C ALA A 31 -36.18 8.68 -12.85
N ARG A 32 -36.47 8.70 -14.16
CA ARG A 32 -35.57 9.23 -15.18
C ARG A 32 -36.22 10.44 -15.85
N LEU A 33 -35.57 11.58 -15.77
CA LEU A 33 -35.98 12.80 -16.46
C LEU A 33 -35.56 12.75 -17.93
N ARG A 34 -36.29 13.48 -18.79
CA ARG A 34 -35.99 13.60 -20.22
C ARG A 34 -34.59 14.17 -20.50
N ASN A 35 -34.07 14.99 -19.59
CA ASN A 35 -32.71 15.55 -19.68
C ASN A 35 -31.60 14.54 -19.30
N GLY A 36 -31.94 13.28 -19.01
CA GLY A 36 -30.99 12.23 -18.65
C GLY A 36 -30.70 12.09 -17.16
N THR A 37 -31.14 13.04 -16.32
CA THR A 37 -30.99 12.96 -14.86
C THR A 37 -31.80 11.80 -14.29
N ARG A 38 -31.26 11.10 -13.29
CA ARG A 38 -31.91 9.98 -12.61
C ARG A 38 -32.02 10.27 -11.11
N PHE A 39 -33.20 10.03 -10.56
CA PHE A 39 -33.42 9.93 -9.13
C PHE A 39 -33.58 8.46 -8.80
N ALA A 40 -32.81 7.95 -7.84
CA ALA A 40 -32.94 6.59 -7.35
C ALA A 40 -32.99 6.63 -5.82
N PHE A 41 -33.99 5.97 -5.27
CA PHE A 41 -34.15 5.72 -3.84
C PHE A 41 -34.24 4.21 -3.66
N ASP A 42 -33.45 3.65 -2.76
CA ASP A 42 -33.48 2.22 -2.43
C ASP A 42 -33.37 2.10 -0.91
N PHE A 43 -34.43 1.59 -0.30
CA PHE A 43 -34.55 1.30 1.12
C PHE A 43 -34.74 -0.20 1.27
N ASP A 44 -34.00 -0.79 2.19
CA ASP A 44 -33.98 -2.22 2.46
C ASP A 44 -33.74 -2.36 3.96
N ILE A 45 -34.68 -2.99 4.67
CA ILE A 45 -34.69 -3.03 6.13
C ILE A 45 -33.47 -3.77 6.67
N ASP A 46 -32.99 -4.82 5.99
CA ASP A 46 -31.78 -5.55 6.35
C ASP A 46 -30.54 -4.65 6.23
N SER A 47 -30.47 -3.84 5.18
CA SER A 47 -29.39 -2.91 4.93
C SER A 47 -29.43 -1.72 5.89
N PHE A 48 -30.62 -1.24 6.22
CA PHE A 48 -30.85 -0.15 7.16
C PHE A 48 -30.57 -0.59 8.60
N ASN A 49 -31.07 -1.76 9.03
CA ASN A 49 -30.78 -2.34 10.34
C ASN A 49 -29.29 -2.68 10.49
N ARG A 50 -28.63 -3.23 9.46
CA ARG A 50 -27.17 -3.39 9.48
C ARG A 50 -26.43 -2.06 9.62
N SER A 51 -26.97 -0.95 9.10
CA SER A 51 -26.37 0.37 9.19
C SER A 51 -26.65 1.04 10.55
N GLY A 52 -27.85 0.86 11.10
CA GLY A 52 -28.27 1.34 12.43
C GLY A 52 -27.61 0.57 13.57
N GLU A 53 -27.45 -0.76 13.44
CA GLU A 53 -26.69 -1.59 14.37
C GLU A 53 -25.19 -1.32 14.29
N ARG A 54 -24.64 -1.00 13.11
CA ARG A 54 -23.24 -0.52 12.97
C ARG A 54 -23.00 0.83 13.65
N GLY A 55 -24.05 1.63 13.86
CA GLY A 55 -23.98 2.88 14.62
C GLY A 55 -24.00 2.67 16.14
N ARG A 56 -24.59 1.58 16.64
CA ARG A 56 -24.77 1.30 18.07
C ARG A 56 -23.85 0.20 18.63
N THR A 57 -23.43 -0.75 17.82
CA THR A 57 -22.36 -1.68 18.16
C THR A 57 -21.07 -1.17 17.55
N ARG A 58 -20.10 -0.81 18.39
CA ARG A 58 -18.70 -0.67 17.98
C ARG A 58 -18.26 -2.03 17.43
N THR A 59 -18.57 -2.34 16.17
CA THR A 59 -18.05 -3.55 15.55
C THR A 59 -16.54 -3.46 15.65
N PRO A 60 -15.84 -4.48 16.19
CA PRO A 60 -14.40 -4.39 16.42
C PRO A 60 -13.72 -4.05 15.11
N SER A 61 -12.78 -3.10 15.17
CA SER A 61 -12.02 -2.67 14.00
C SER A 61 -11.36 -3.88 13.34
N ARG A 62 -11.42 -3.93 12.01
CA ARG A 62 -10.80 -5.00 11.24
C ARG A 62 -9.54 -4.47 10.56
N PRO A 63 -8.36 -4.63 11.17
CA PRO A 63 -7.11 -4.20 10.54
C PRO A 63 -6.82 -5.01 9.28
N VAL A 64 -6.11 -4.42 8.33
CA VAL A 64 -5.69 -5.10 7.09
C VAL A 64 -4.82 -6.34 7.40
N SER A 65 -3.84 -6.23 8.30
CA SER A 65 -3.01 -7.37 8.72
C SER A 65 -2.22 -7.07 10.00
N VAL A 66 -2.62 -7.68 11.12
CA VAL A 66 -1.90 -7.50 12.40
C VAL A 66 -0.48 -8.06 12.33
N PHE A 67 -0.31 -9.22 11.68
CA PHE A 67 1.01 -9.88 11.59
C PHE A 67 2.04 -9.00 10.86
N ASN A 68 1.65 -8.41 9.72
CA ASN A 68 2.55 -7.53 8.97
C ASN A 68 2.83 -6.23 9.73
N ALA A 69 1.83 -5.68 10.43
CA ALA A 69 2.04 -4.52 11.28
C ALA A 69 3.10 -4.77 12.36
N VAL A 70 3.05 -5.92 13.03
CA VAL A 70 4.03 -6.30 14.05
C VAL A 70 5.43 -6.40 13.44
N ILE A 71 5.56 -7.06 12.28
CA ILE A 71 6.85 -7.16 11.58
C ILE A 71 7.39 -5.78 11.21
N ASP A 72 6.56 -4.90 10.66
CA ASP A 72 6.97 -3.56 10.26
C ASP A 72 7.38 -2.71 11.47
N ILE A 73 6.70 -2.85 12.61
CA ILE A 73 7.11 -2.18 13.86
C ILE A 73 8.50 -2.68 14.31
N ILE A 74 8.72 -3.99 14.33
CA ILE A 74 10.01 -4.57 14.71
C ILE A 74 11.11 -4.10 13.75
N ALA A 75 10.83 -4.11 12.44
CA ALA A 75 11.76 -3.67 11.42
C ALA A 75 12.08 -2.16 11.52
N CYS A 76 11.09 -1.34 11.88
CA CYS A 76 11.26 0.08 12.14
C CYS A 76 12.21 0.31 13.33
N VAL A 77 11.94 -0.34 14.46
CA VAL A 77 12.80 -0.24 15.67
C VAL A 77 14.22 -0.71 15.34
N MET A 78 14.36 -1.83 14.63
CA MET A 78 15.65 -2.32 14.19
C MET A 78 16.37 -1.29 13.31
N ALA A 79 15.72 -0.72 12.29
CA ALA A 79 16.32 0.28 11.41
C ALA A 79 16.76 1.55 12.17
N ILE A 80 15.99 1.99 13.17
CA ILE A 80 16.37 3.09 14.08
C ILE A 80 17.65 2.73 14.84
N CYS A 81 17.69 1.55 15.48
CA CYS A 81 18.87 1.12 16.22
C CYS A 81 20.12 1.04 15.33
N LEU A 82 20.00 0.46 14.13
CA LEU A 82 21.12 0.36 13.18
C LEU A 82 21.61 1.73 12.71
N LEU A 83 20.70 2.67 12.46
CA LEU A 83 21.07 4.05 12.12
C LEU A 83 21.77 4.76 13.28
N ILE A 84 21.28 4.61 14.52
CA ILE A 84 21.92 5.19 15.71
C ILE A 84 23.35 4.66 15.86
N VAL A 85 23.57 3.35 15.68
CA VAL A 85 24.91 2.76 15.75
C VAL A 85 25.83 3.38 14.70
N HIS A 86 25.35 3.55 13.46
CA HIS A 86 26.13 4.20 12.41
C HIS A 86 26.50 5.65 12.72
N VAL A 87 25.54 6.43 13.20
CA VAL A 87 25.77 7.84 13.54
C VAL A 87 26.69 7.96 14.74
N ALA A 88 26.55 7.10 15.76
CA ALA A 88 27.39 7.08 16.94
C ALA A 88 28.86 6.76 16.61
N ASN A 89 29.10 5.89 15.63
CA ASN A 89 30.46 5.55 15.19
C ASN A 89 31.07 6.60 14.24
N SER A 90 30.36 7.67 13.90
CA SER A 90 30.79 8.70 12.92
C SER A 90 31.08 8.17 11.50
N ASP A 91 30.69 6.93 11.19
CA ASP A 91 30.92 6.26 9.91
C ASP A 91 29.74 6.40 8.93
N ALA A 92 28.75 7.24 9.26
CA ALA A 92 27.51 7.34 8.50
C ALA A 92 27.64 8.29 7.30
N GLY A 93 28.00 7.76 6.13
CA GLY A 93 27.88 8.49 4.87
C GLY A 93 26.42 8.92 4.57
N ALA A 94 26.24 10.04 3.88
CA ALA A 94 24.90 10.61 3.60
C ALA A 94 23.96 9.62 2.89
N ALA A 95 24.48 8.78 1.99
CA ALA A 95 23.72 7.72 1.32
C ALA A 95 23.14 6.70 2.30
N THR A 96 23.94 6.27 3.28
CA THR A 96 23.53 5.33 4.33
C THR A 96 22.46 5.95 5.22
N VAL A 97 22.65 7.20 5.64
CA VAL A 97 21.66 7.94 6.46
C VAL A 97 20.33 8.05 5.72
N LEU A 98 20.35 8.44 4.44
CA LEU A 98 19.13 8.56 3.62
C LEU A 98 18.43 7.22 3.43
N ALA A 99 19.20 6.15 3.16
CA ALA A 99 18.66 4.79 3.01
C ALA A 99 17.94 4.32 4.28
N PHE A 100 18.58 4.41 5.46
CA PHE A 100 17.93 4.02 6.72
C PHE A 100 16.75 4.94 7.08
N THR A 101 16.87 6.25 6.88
CA THR A 101 15.77 7.19 7.14
C THR A 101 14.55 6.85 6.28
N SER A 102 14.76 6.57 4.99
CA SER A 102 13.65 6.18 4.10
C SER A 102 13.00 4.87 4.54
N ALA A 103 13.79 3.88 4.98
CA ALA A 103 13.28 2.61 5.49
C ALA A 103 12.47 2.77 6.79
N ILE A 104 12.92 3.62 7.71
CA ILE A 104 12.20 3.94 8.96
C ILE A 104 10.82 4.52 8.63
N VAL A 105 10.78 5.53 7.75
CA VAL A 105 9.52 6.17 7.34
C VAL A 105 8.61 5.16 6.62
N LEU A 106 9.17 4.31 5.75
CA LEU A 106 8.43 3.23 5.09
C LEU A 106 7.80 2.29 6.11
N PHE A 107 8.58 1.73 7.05
CA PHE A 107 8.05 0.77 8.02
C PHE A 107 7.02 1.39 8.95
N ALA A 108 7.24 2.64 9.41
CA ALA A 108 6.25 3.35 10.22
C ALA A 108 4.92 3.51 9.47
N VAL A 109 4.95 3.99 8.22
CA VAL A 109 3.73 4.16 7.40
C VAL A 109 3.12 2.81 7.02
N SER A 110 3.93 1.79 6.77
CA SER A 110 3.48 0.43 6.45
C SER A 110 2.76 -0.21 7.65
N ALA A 111 3.28 -0.04 8.87
CA ALA A 111 2.60 -0.48 10.09
C ALA A 111 1.25 0.23 10.29
N VAL A 112 1.20 1.56 10.08
CA VAL A 112 -0.05 2.33 10.14
C VAL A 112 -1.05 1.82 9.11
N TYR A 113 -0.61 1.58 7.86
CA TYR A 113 -1.46 1.01 6.82
C TYR A 113 -2.05 -0.35 7.24
N HIS A 114 -1.24 -1.23 7.83
CA HIS A 114 -1.66 -2.56 8.22
C HIS A 114 -2.58 -2.60 9.44
N LEU A 115 -2.44 -1.63 10.36
CA LEU A 115 -3.34 -1.45 11.50
C LEU A 115 -4.61 -0.68 11.15
N PHE A 116 -4.68 -0.05 9.98
CA PHE A 116 -5.83 0.73 9.57
C PHE A 116 -7.04 -0.17 9.27
N ASP A 117 -8.24 0.34 9.55
CA ASP A 117 -9.48 -0.41 9.33
C ASP A 117 -9.75 -0.60 7.83
N GLU A 118 -9.81 -1.86 7.39
CA GLU A 118 -10.04 -2.26 5.99
C GLU A 118 -11.34 -1.68 5.41
N ARG A 119 -12.32 -1.36 6.27
CA ARG A 119 -13.63 -0.85 5.86
C ARG A 119 -13.56 0.60 5.40
N MET A 120 -12.53 1.34 5.77
CA MET A 120 -12.29 2.72 5.34
C MET A 120 -11.56 2.76 3.99
N ALA A 121 -12.19 2.20 2.94
CA ALA A 121 -11.57 1.92 1.64
C ALA A 121 -10.83 3.13 1.01
N ARG A 122 -11.35 4.36 1.16
CA ARG A 122 -10.71 5.58 0.62
C ARG A 122 -9.38 5.87 1.32
N THR A 123 -9.35 5.85 2.66
CA THR A 123 -8.14 6.15 3.43
C THR A 123 -7.09 5.05 3.27
N VAL A 124 -7.53 3.78 3.29
CA VAL A 124 -6.64 2.64 3.07
C VAL A 124 -5.98 2.70 1.69
N LYS A 125 -6.71 3.14 0.64
CA LYS A 125 -6.13 3.34 -0.70
C LYS A 125 -5.06 4.42 -0.73
N VAL A 126 -5.27 5.54 -0.02
CA VAL A 126 -4.26 6.62 0.06
C VAL A 126 -3.02 6.14 0.79
N LEU A 127 -3.19 5.52 1.97
CA LEU A 127 -2.08 4.95 2.75
C LEU A 127 -1.31 3.90 1.95
N PHE A 128 -2.01 3.08 1.18
CA PHE A 128 -1.40 2.12 0.28
C PHE A 128 -0.51 2.77 -0.78
N LEU A 129 -0.99 3.82 -1.46
CA LEU A 129 -0.21 4.54 -2.47
C LEU A 129 1.02 5.24 -1.86
N VAL A 130 0.86 5.90 -0.72
CA VAL A 130 1.97 6.52 0.02
C VAL A 130 3.00 5.46 0.40
N ARG A 131 2.55 4.32 0.92
CA ARG A 131 3.40 3.17 1.25
C ARG A 131 4.17 2.67 0.03
N MET A 132 3.54 2.53 -1.13
CA MET A 132 4.23 2.12 -2.37
C MET A 132 5.25 3.17 -2.83
N GLY A 133 4.97 4.45 -2.65
CA GLY A 133 5.93 5.54 -2.87
C GLY A 133 7.17 5.41 -2.02
N LEU A 134 6.98 5.24 -0.71
CA LEU A 134 8.07 5.04 0.24
C LEU A 134 8.85 3.75 -0.03
N LEU A 135 8.16 2.69 -0.48
CA LEU A 135 8.79 1.41 -0.83
C LEU A 135 9.74 1.61 -2.01
N SER A 136 9.26 2.21 -3.11
CA SER A 136 10.09 2.51 -4.29
C SER A 136 11.28 3.41 -3.96
N LEU A 137 11.07 4.44 -3.13
CA LEU A 137 12.14 5.32 -2.68
C LEU A 137 13.19 4.59 -1.84
N THR A 138 12.75 3.78 -0.87
CA THR A 138 13.65 2.97 -0.02
C THR A 138 14.47 2.02 -0.87
N PHE A 139 13.82 1.36 -1.84
CA PHE A 139 14.48 0.50 -2.80
C PHE A 139 15.58 1.26 -3.55
N ALA A 140 15.27 2.42 -4.12
CA ALA A 140 16.25 3.20 -4.87
C ALA A 140 17.43 3.63 -4.00
N LEU A 141 17.18 4.13 -2.79
CA LEU A 141 18.22 4.63 -1.90
C LEU A 141 19.12 3.50 -1.38
N VAL A 142 18.56 2.37 -0.96
CA VAL A 142 19.35 1.22 -0.51
C VAL A 142 20.15 0.62 -1.67
N SER A 143 19.53 0.37 -2.82
CA SER A 143 20.25 -0.17 -3.99
C SER A 143 21.32 0.78 -4.52
N GLY A 144 21.04 2.09 -4.56
CA GLY A 144 22.01 3.10 -4.94
C GLY A 144 23.19 3.18 -3.97
N ALA A 145 22.91 3.11 -2.66
CA ALA A 145 23.94 3.09 -1.62
C ALA A 145 24.82 1.84 -1.72
N VAL A 146 24.24 0.65 -1.92
CA VAL A 146 24.99 -0.60 -2.11
C VAL A 146 25.93 -0.51 -3.31
N VAL A 147 25.46 -0.02 -4.45
CA VAL A 147 26.30 0.15 -5.65
C VAL A 147 27.43 1.15 -5.38
N SER A 148 27.12 2.28 -4.76
CA SER A 148 28.11 3.32 -4.43
C SER A 148 29.19 2.80 -3.47
N LEU A 149 28.81 2.12 -2.40
CA LEU A 149 29.72 1.66 -1.35
C LEU A 149 30.58 0.48 -1.84
N SER A 150 30.05 -0.35 -2.73
CA SER A 150 30.79 -1.45 -3.35
C SER A 150 31.76 -1.02 -4.46
N GLY A 151 32.09 0.28 -4.57
CA GLY A 151 33.01 0.81 -5.58
C GLY A 151 32.40 1.03 -6.97
N GLY A 152 31.07 0.95 -7.10
CA GLY A 152 30.35 1.37 -8.30
C GLY A 152 30.21 2.90 -8.38
N SER A 153 29.94 3.42 -9.57
CA SER A 153 29.80 4.86 -9.78
C SER A 153 28.50 5.40 -9.14
N ALA A 154 28.62 6.13 -8.03
CA ALA A 154 27.50 6.78 -7.35
C ALA A 154 26.71 7.72 -8.28
N LEU A 155 27.43 8.42 -9.17
CA LEU A 155 26.85 9.35 -10.15
C LEU A 155 25.92 8.65 -11.15
N LEU A 156 26.12 7.35 -11.40
CA LEU A 156 25.24 6.55 -12.25
C LEU A 156 24.22 5.76 -11.42
N ALA A 157 24.62 5.26 -10.25
CA ALA A 157 23.81 4.40 -9.41
C ALA A 157 22.50 5.06 -8.97
N PHE A 158 22.57 6.27 -8.40
CA PHE A 158 21.37 6.95 -7.88
C PHE A 158 20.40 7.37 -8.99
N PRO A 159 20.83 8.00 -10.10
CA PRO A 159 19.91 8.32 -11.19
C PRO A 159 19.23 7.09 -11.80
N ILE A 160 19.96 5.99 -12.00
CA ILE A 160 19.41 4.75 -12.55
C ILE A 160 18.39 4.14 -11.58
N THR A 161 18.74 3.99 -10.31
CA THR A 161 17.83 3.42 -9.30
C THR A 161 16.59 4.30 -9.08
N LEU A 162 16.73 5.63 -9.11
CA LEU A 162 15.60 6.57 -9.08
C LEU A 162 14.72 6.48 -10.33
N LEU A 163 15.29 6.22 -11.51
CA LEU A 163 14.53 5.99 -12.74
C LEU A 163 13.67 4.72 -12.62
N PHE A 164 14.24 3.62 -12.10
CA PHE A 164 13.49 2.40 -11.80
C PHE A 164 12.37 2.64 -10.79
N ALA A 165 12.64 3.37 -9.70
CA ALA A 165 11.62 3.73 -8.72
C ALA A 165 10.51 4.61 -9.32
N SER A 166 10.87 5.56 -10.19
CA SER A 166 9.91 6.42 -10.90
C SER A 166 9.02 5.61 -11.85
N LEU A 167 9.61 4.64 -12.57
CA LEU A 167 8.86 3.72 -13.43
C LEU A 167 7.91 2.83 -12.61
N ALA A 168 8.37 2.30 -11.47
CA ALA A 168 7.52 1.53 -10.56
C ALA A 168 6.36 2.36 -10.02
N LEU A 169 6.60 3.64 -9.69
CA LEU A 169 5.55 4.57 -9.26
C LEU A 169 4.56 4.89 -10.37
N PHE A 170 5.02 5.12 -11.58
CA PHE A 170 4.17 5.29 -12.76
C PHE A 170 3.24 4.08 -12.95
N LEU A 171 3.79 2.86 -12.90
CA LEU A 171 3.00 1.63 -13.03
C LEU A 171 2.00 1.45 -11.87
N THR A 172 2.40 1.81 -10.65
CA THR A 172 1.52 1.83 -9.47
C THR A 172 0.38 2.84 -9.64
N SER A 173 0.65 4.00 -10.25
CA SER A 173 -0.34 5.06 -10.46
C SER A 173 -1.49 4.66 -11.38
N LEU A 174 -1.29 3.66 -12.24
CA LEU A 174 -2.34 3.10 -13.10
C LEU A 174 -3.50 2.50 -12.29
N GLY A 175 -3.27 2.16 -11.03
CA GLY A 175 -4.34 1.68 -10.14
C GLY A 175 -4.95 0.34 -10.57
N THR A 176 -4.21 -0.47 -11.32
CA THR A 176 -4.64 -1.80 -11.76
C THR A 176 -3.82 -2.88 -11.07
N SER A 177 -4.39 -4.08 -10.90
CA SER A 177 -3.65 -5.24 -10.37
C SER A 177 -2.41 -5.58 -11.22
N GLY A 178 -2.52 -5.45 -12.55
CA GLY A 178 -1.39 -5.60 -13.47
C GLY A 178 -0.31 -4.53 -13.25
N GLY A 179 -0.69 -3.26 -13.07
CA GLY A 179 0.22 -2.16 -12.77
C GLY A 179 1.03 -2.38 -11.50
N PHE A 180 0.40 -2.83 -10.41
CA PHE A 180 1.11 -3.13 -9.16
C PHE A 180 2.09 -4.31 -9.28
N ARG A 181 1.71 -5.36 -10.02
CA ARG A 181 2.60 -6.51 -10.28
C ARG A 181 3.79 -6.10 -11.14
N ALA A 182 3.54 -5.30 -12.19
CA ALA A 182 4.60 -4.75 -13.03
C ALA A 182 5.53 -3.84 -12.23
N ALA A 183 5.00 -2.96 -11.38
CA ALA A 183 5.80 -2.12 -10.49
C ALA A 183 6.70 -2.96 -9.56
N SER A 184 6.15 -4.02 -8.98
CA SER A 184 6.90 -4.94 -8.12
C SER A 184 8.00 -5.69 -8.90
N ALA A 185 7.71 -6.11 -10.14
CA ALA A 185 8.71 -6.71 -11.02
C ALA A 185 9.84 -5.72 -11.39
N VAL A 186 9.51 -4.44 -11.62
CA VAL A 186 10.49 -3.38 -11.87
C VAL A 186 11.41 -3.17 -10.65
N LEU A 187 10.87 -3.19 -9.44
CA LEU A 187 11.68 -3.12 -8.22
C LEU A 187 12.61 -4.34 -8.06
N ALA A 188 12.12 -5.54 -8.38
CA ALA A 188 12.95 -6.74 -8.38
C ALA A 188 14.09 -6.66 -9.42
N LEU A 189 13.80 -6.20 -10.63
CA LEU A 189 14.79 -5.96 -11.69
C LEU A 189 15.84 -4.92 -11.27
N MET A 190 15.43 -3.87 -10.57
CA MET A 190 16.35 -2.87 -10.04
C MET A 190 17.34 -3.48 -9.04
N SER A 191 16.89 -4.34 -8.12
CA SER A 191 17.78 -5.04 -7.20
C SER A 191 18.76 -5.96 -7.92
N LEU A 192 18.33 -6.65 -8.98
CA LEU A 192 19.22 -7.46 -9.81
C LEU A 192 20.24 -6.60 -10.58
N ALA A 193 19.79 -5.48 -11.16
CA ALA A 193 20.65 -4.53 -11.84
C ALA A 193 21.71 -3.96 -10.89
N ALA A 194 21.35 -3.67 -9.64
CA ALA A 194 22.29 -3.18 -8.64
C ALA A 194 23.45 -4.16 -8.39
N ILE A 195 23.24 -5.48 -8.46
CA ILE A 195 24.33 -6.48 -8.37
C ILE A 195 25.29 -6.34 -9.56
N LEU A 196 24.77 -6.10 -10.76
CA LEU A 196 25.57 -6.00 -11.99
C LEU A 196 26.42 -4.72 -12.00
N PHE A 197 25.88 -3.62 -11.49
CA PHE A 197 26.55 -2.32 -11.44
C PHE A 197 27.45 -2.12 -10.21
N SER A 198 27.40 -3.02 -9.23
CA SER A 198 28.30 -3.00 -8.07
C SER A 198 29.73 -3.32 -8.50
N GLY A 199 30.70 -2.50 -8.05
CA GLY A 199 32.12 -2.67 -8.38
C GLY A 199 32.74 -3.93 -7.76
N SER A 200 32.28 -4.30 -6.57
CA SER A 200 32.63 -5.53 -5.84
C SER A 200 31.38 -6.35 -5.57
N ARG A 201 31.49 -7.68 -5.77
CA ARG A 201 30.38 -8.64 -5.58
C ARG A 201 30.62 -9.47 -4.33
N THR A 202 30.77 -8.82 -3.19
CA THR A 202 30.88 -9.51 -1.90
C THR A 202 29.59 -10.28 -1.60
N GLY A 203 29.68 -11.30 -0.73
CA GLY A 203 28.51 -12.06 -0.29
C GLY A 203 27.41 -11.18 0.29
N LEU A 204 27.78 -10.09 0.99
CA LEU A 204 26.82 -9.14 1.59
C LEU A 204 26.11 -8.27 0.54
N VAL A 205 26.78 -7.86 -0.54
CA VAL A 205 26.15 -7.15 -1.68
C VAL A 205 25.09 -8.03 -2.32
N ILE A 206 25.45 -9.28 -2.64
CA ILE A 206 24.55 -10.25 -3.27
C ILE A 206 23.38 -10.55 -2.34
N LEU A 207 23.64 -10.82 -1.06
CA LEU A 207 22.60 -11.14 -0.07
C LEU A 207 21.60 -10.00 0.09
N THR A 208 22.09 -8.77 0.26
CA THR A 208 21.25 -7.57 0.41
C THR A 208 20.30 -7.43 -0.80
N GLN A 209 20.85 -7.46 -2.02
CA GLN A 209 20.05 -7.29 -3.23
C GLN A 209 19.13 -8.48 -3.52
N ALA A 210 19.56 -9.71 -3.21
CA ALA A 210 18.71 -10.90 -3.35
C ALA A 210 17.50 -10.83 -2.42
N LEU A 211 17.67 -10.41 -1.16
CA LEU A 211 16.57 -10.24 -0.20
C LEU A 211 15.63 -9.11 -0.62
N MET A 212 16.16 -7.99 -1.12
CA MET A 212 15.32 -6.93 -1.72
C MET A 212 14.53 -7.45 -2.92
N CYS A 213 15.16 -8.19 -3.82
CA CYS A 213 14.50 -8.82 -4.96
C CYS A 213 13.36 -9.76 -4.52
N LEU A 214 13.61 -10.62 -3.52
CA LEU A 214 12.58 -11.50 -2.95
C LEU A 214 11.43 -10.72 -2.32
N SER A 215 11.73 -9.62 -1.62
CA SER A 215 10.70 -8.77 -1.02
C SER A 215 9.77 -8.14 -2.07
N ALA A 216 10.27 -7.87 -3.27
CA ALA A 216 9.51 -7.36 -4.40
C ALA A 216 8.80 -8.46 -5.23
N LEU A 217 9.40 -9.65 -5.35
CA LEU A 217 8.84 -10.74 -6.17
C LEU A 217 7.62 -11.43 -5.53
N VAL A 218 7.53 -11.48 -4.20
CA VAL A 218 6.38 -12.13 -3.55
C VAL A 218 5.05 -11.42 -3.84
N PRO A 219 4.96 -10.08 -3.74
CA PRO A 219 3.78 -9.35 -4.23
C PRO A 219 3.48 -9.54 -5.73
N ALA A 220 4.51 -9.77 -6.56
CA ALA A 220 4.34 -9.92 -8.00
C ALA A 220 3.82 -11.32 -8.42
N SER A 221 4.17 -12.36 -7.66
CA SER A 221 3.94 -13.77 -8.00
C SER A 221 2.61 -14.33 -7.49
N LEU A 222 2.01 -13.72 -6.47
CA LEU A 222 0.75 -14.19 -5.92
C LEU A 222 -0.46 -13.71 -6.75
N PRO A 223 -1.44 -14.59 -7.07
CA PRO A 223 -2.63 -14.19 -7.81
C PRO A 223 -3.49 -13.23 -6.97
N ALA A 224 -3.96 -12.15 -7.60
CA ALA A 224 -4.92 -11.25 -6.97
C ALA A 224 -6.21 -12.03 -6.64
N GLN A 225 -6.56 -12.14 -5.36
CA GLN A 225 -7.86 -12.68 -4.97
C GLN A 225 -8.95 -11.75 -5.54
N LYS A 226 -9.91 -12.36 -6.24
CA LYS A 226 -10.78 -11.75 -7.27
C LYS A 226 -11.69 -10.58 -6.84
N SER A 227 -11.70 -10.12 -5.59
CA SER A 227 -12.72 -9.16 -5.15
C SER A 227 -12.23 -7.89 -4.46
N ARG A 228 -10.95 -7.73 -4.12
CA ARG A 228 -10.48 -6.48 -3.49
C ARG A 228 -9.05 -6.15 -3.92
N MET A 229 -8.86 -4.94 -4.46
CA MET A 229 -7.53 -4.32 -4.64
C MET A 229 -6.70 -4.31 -3.34
N LEU A 230 -7.35 -4.43 -2.19
CA LEU A 230 -6.79 -4.31 -0.85
C LEU A 230 -6.34 -5.64 -0.23
N ASP A 231 -6.84 -6.79 -0.72
CA ASP A 231 -6.54 -8.11 -0.11
C ASP A 231 -5.20 -8.69 -0.58
N GLY A 232 -4.59 -8.10 -1.63
CA GLY A 232 -3.42 -8.65 -2.31
C GLY A 232 -2.06 -8.20 -1.77
N CYS A 233 -1.98 -7.21 -0.89
CA CYS A 233 -0.69 -6.68 -0.46
C CYS A 233 -0.17 -7.42 0.79
N ARG A 234 0.28 -8.66 0.58
CA ARG A 234 1.12 -9.38 1.52
C ARG A 234 2.51 -8.76 1.45
N THR A 235 2.82 -7.95 2.43
CA THR A 235 4.09 -7.24 2.53
C THR A 235 5.09 -8.18 3.18
N ASN A 236 6.12 -8.57 2.43
CA ASN A 236 7.20 -9.38 2.99
C ASN A 236 8.22 -8.49 3.71
N GLY A 237 7.74 -7.72 4.69
CA GLY A 237 8.55 -6.82 5.52
C GLY A 237 9.76 -7.53 6.13
N ILE A 238 9.65 -8.84 6.38
CA ILE A 238 10.77 -9.68 6.85
C ILE A 238 11.96 -9.64 5.88
N PHE A 239 11.74 -9.86 4.58
CA PHE A 239 12.85 -9.87 3.62
C PHE A 239 13.51 -8.49 3.51
N LEU A 240 12.71 -7.42 3.53
CA LEU A 240 13.25 -6.07 3.51
C LEU A 240 14.01 -5.73 4.80
N ALA A 241 13.51 -6.17 5.95
CA ALA A 241 14.19 -6.02 7.24
C ALA A 241 15.53 -6.76 7.26
N VAL A 242 15.56 -8.03 6.85
CA VAL A 242 16.80 -8.81 6.78
C VAL A 242 17.76 -8.21 5.74
N ALA A 243 17.25 -7.67 4.63
CA ALA A 243 18.08 -6.95 3.66
C ALA A 243 18.74 -5.72 4.28
N LEU A 244 18.03 -4.95 5.12
CA LEU A 244 18.60 -3.80 5.82
C LEU A 244 19.64 -4.20 6.87
N ALA A 245 19.46 -5.33 7.54
CA ALA A 245 20.48 -5.88 8.42
C ALA A 245 21.73 -6.30 7.63
N ALA A 246 21.57 -6.95 6.48
CA ALA A 246 22.69 -7.29 5.60
C ALA A 246 23.39 -6.04 5.03
N PHE A 247 22.62 -5.00 4.69
CA PHE A 247 23.13 -3.70 4.26
C PHE A 247 23.93 -3.01 5.37
N PHE A 248 23.45 -3.06 6.61
CA PHE A 248 24.19 -2.57 7.78
C PHE A 248 25.51 -3.32 7.99
N LEU A 249 25.52 -4.64 7.83
CA LEU A 249 26.76 -5.40 7.93
C LEU A 249 27.73 -5.02 6.79
N LEU A 250 27.21 -4.79 5.58
CA LEU A 250 28.02 -4.35 4.44
C LEU A 250 28.74 -3.04 4.74
N THR A 251 28.02 -2.05 5.28
CA THR A 251 28.57 -0.73 5.62
C THR A 251 29.59 -0.76 6.76
N LEU A 252 29.61 -1.80 7.59
CA LEU A 252 30.65 -2.00 8.62
C LEU A 252 31.90 -2.72 8.07
N THR A 253 31.80 -3.39 6.93
CA THR A 253 32.88 -4.20 6.34
C THR A 253 33.70 -3.49 5.27
N LEU A 254 33.28 -2.30 4.86
CA LEU A 254 33.90 -1.46 3.83
C LEU A 254 34.57 -0.26 4.47
#